data_AF-A0A7I8VAI5-F1
#
_entry.id   AF-A0A7I8VAI5-F1
#
_cell.length_a   1.000
_cell.length_b   1.000
_cell.length_c   1.000
_cell.angle_alpha   90.00
_cell.angle_beta   90.00
_cell.angle_gamma   90.00
#
_symmetry.space_group_name_H-M   'P 1'
#
loop_
_entity.id
_entity.type
_entity.pdbx_description
1 polymer ?
#
loop_
_entity_poly.entity_id
_entity_poly.type
_entity_poly.pdbx_seq_one_letter_code
_entity_poly.pdbx_strand_id
1 'polypeptide(L)'
;MSKLNLTNSTIVEDDFEHPLSVIPRTALIGTIGILTVFSNSLGISVLRITTEIPYIPRICLINLGVADLLVGIIACLPSLAPSILDKWPYGDIWCQISGISHGVSITVSIWSILLVSIDRYFAIVHALRYRQIVTIKRIKIILACMWTVGTLSYSLPLPFAHKFLYYRYIREEYMCSIHFDFLWFCIFTAVYMPIFSNTGIFITTFRSVMKLRQTKKLGGESSVHGASLKKNMKAVKMLVITAITFFMFWCPYIFNVFINKFSPNPPSLPPIVPFIMVWLANSNSFVNVIIYLILYPHFRKNALIVLISFSKGRCCIKKSDKKEILNNISSKVSGPQTSESMN
;
A
#
# COMPACT_ATOMS: atom_id res chain seq x y z
N MET A 1 10.91 -60.13 -40.81
CA MET A 1 9.86 -59.14 -41.13
C MET A 1 9.36 -58.58 -39.79
N SER A 2 9.89 -57.44 -39.31
CA SER A 2 9.46 -56.06 -39.59
C SER A 2 8.01 -55.82 -39.11
N LYS A 3 7.66 -54.89 -38.23
CA LYS A 3 8.31 -53.65 -37.75
C LYS A 3 7.77 -53.31 -36.35
N LEU A 4 8.64 -52.83 -35.46
CA LEU A 4 8.26 -51.89 -34.40
C LEU A 4 7.76 -50.61 -35.08
N ASN A 5 6.51 -50.20 -34.80
CA ASN A 5 6.06 -48.84 -35.09
C ASN A 5 6.31 -47.96 -33.86
N LEU A 6 7.53 -47.45 -33.76
CA LEU A 6 7.79 -46.17 -33.11
C LEU A 6 7.35 -45.03 -34.05
N THR A 7 7.07 -43.87 -33.44
CA THR A 7 6.70 -42.56 -34.03
C THR A 7 5.21 -42.31 -34.30
N ASN A 8 4.46 -42.05 -33.24
CA ASN A 8 3.70 -40.80 -33.15
C ASN A 8 4.34 -39.96 -32.05
N SER A 9 5.50 -39.38 -32.34
CA SER A 9 5.96 -38.19 -31.63
C SER A 9 4.97 -37.09 -31.96
N THR A 10 3.97 -36.91 -31.09
CA THR A 10 3.30 -35.64 -30.93
C THR A 10 4.38 -34.58 -30.81
N ILE A 11 4.57 -33.81 -31.88
CA ILE A 11 5.18 -32.50 -31.78
C ILE A 11 4.27 -31.80 -30.76
N VAL A 12 4.76 -31.68 -29.53
CA VAL A 12 4.24 -30.70 -28.60
C VAL A 12 4.54 -29.38 -29.31
N GLU A 13 3.55 -28.86 -30.04
CA GLU A 13 3.52 -27.43 -30.31
C GLU A 13 3.66 -26.80 -28.94
N ASP A 14 4.83 -26.23 -28.65
CA ASP A 14 4.94 -25.22 -27.61
C ASP A 14 3.84 -24.22 -27.95
N ASP A 15 2.78 -24.19 -27.15
CA ASP A 15 1.71 -23.19 -27.20
C ASP A 15 2.38 -21.83 -26.96
N PHE A 16 2.98 -21.28 -28.01
CA PHE A 16 3.54 -19.96 -28.03
C PHE A 16 2.33 -19.04 -27.96
N GLU A 17 1.93 -18.67 -26.74
CA GLU A 17 0.87 -17.72 -26.51
C GLU A 17 1.08 -16.53 -27.46
N HIS A 18 0.07 -16.22 -28.27
CA HIS A 18 0.19 -15.21 -29.31
C HIS A 18 0.86 -13.94 -28.75
N PRO A 19 1.86 -13.35 -29.43
CA PRO A 19 2.59 -12.17 -28.94
C PRO A 19 1.68 -10.98 -28.58
N LEU A 20 0.45 -10.96 -29.11
CA LEU A 20 -0.63 -10.03 -28.78
C LEU A 20 -1.11 -10.09 -27.32
N SER A 21 -1.01 -11.22 -26.61
CA SER A 21 -1.42 -11.36 -25.20
C SER A 21 -0.29 -11.04 -24.21
N VAL A 22 0.98 -11.18 -24.63
CA VAL A 22 2.19 -10.96 -23.81
C VAL A 22 2.46 -9.48 -23.55
N ILE A 23 2.30 -8.65 -24.58
CA ILE A 23 2.54 -7.20 -24.51
C ILE A 23 1.64 -6.51 -23.47
N PRO A 24 0.29 -6.64 -23.51
CA PRO A 24 -0.57 -5.93 -22.58
C PRO A 24 -0.37 -6.39 -21.13
N ARG A 25 -0.17 -7.69 -20.86
CA ARG A 25 0.09 -8.18 -19.50
C ARG A 25 1.40 -7.63 -18.94
N THR A 26 2.47 -7.67 -19.73
CA THR A 26 3.80 -7.22 -19.31
C THR A 26 3.81 -5.72 -19.09
N ALA A 27 3.13 -4.96 -19.96
CA ALA A 27 2.95 -3.52 -19.80
C ALA A 27 2.17 -3.18 -18.52
N LEU A 28 1.11 -3.92 -18.19
CA LEU A 28 0.34 -3.73 -16.96
C LEU A 28 1.20 -3.98 -15.71
N ILE A 29 1.89 -5.13 -15.67
CA ILE A 29 2.79 -5.51 -14.57
C ILE A 29 3.87 -4.46 -14.37
N GLY A 30 4.56 -4.07 -15.45
CA GLY A 30 5.61 -3.07 -15.41
C GLY A 30 5.11 -1.72 -14.94
N THR A 31 3.94 -1.29 -15.43
CA THR A 31 3.33 -0.03 -15.00
C THR A 31 3.02 -0.05 -13.51
N ILE A 32 2.39 -1.12 -13.00
CA ILE A 32 2.08 -1.25 -11.57
C ILE A 32 3.36 -1.27 -10.73
N GLY A 33 4.38 -2.03 -11.14
CA GLY A 33 5.65 -2.11 -10.42
C GLY A 33 6.38 -0.76 -10.38
N ILE A 34 6.51 -0.08 -11.51
CA ILE A 34 7.15 1.24 -11.62
C ILE A 34 6.39 2.28 -10.80
N LEU A 35 5.06 2.36 -10.95
CA LEU A 35 4.24 3.30 -10.18
C LEU A 35 4.37 3.04 -8.68
N THR A 36 4.35 1.79 -8.24
CA THR A 36 4.53 1.40 -6.82
C THR A 36 5.87 1.86 -6.27
N VAL A 37 6.96 1.61 -6.98
CA VAL A 37 8.29 2.03 -6.52
C VAL A 37 8.42 3.55 -6.52
N PHE A 38 8.00 4.20 -7.60
CA PHE A 38 8.09 5.65 -7.74
C PHE A 38 7.23 6.39 -6.71
N SER A 39 5.95 6.02 -6.59
CA SER A 39 5.02 6.71 -5.70
C SER A 39 5.43 6.57 -4.24
N ASN A 40 5.85 5.38 -3.80
CA ASN A 40 6.23 5.17 -2.40
C ASN A 40 7.58 5.82 -2.06
N SER A 41 8.54 5.80 -2.98
CA SER A 41 9.81 6.54 -2.83
C SER A 41 9.57 8.06 -2.73
N LEU A 42 8.71 8.60 -3.59
CA LEU A 42 8.26 9.99 -3.52
C LEU A 42 7.53 10.26 -2.21
N GLY A 43 6.59 9.40 -1.82
CA GLY A 43 5.78 9.54 -0.62
C GLY A 43 6.61 9.57 0.66
N ILE A 44 7.58 8.66 0.81
CA ILE A 44 8.54 8.65 1.92
C ILE A 44 9.33 9.95 1.95
N SER A 45 9.84 10.41 0.81
CA SER A 45 10.61 11.65 0.69
C SER A 45 9.78 12.88 1.09
N VAL A 46 8.53 12.94 0.64
CA VAL A 46 7.56 14.00 0.99
C VAL A 46 7.23 13.98 2.47
N LEU A 47 6.95 12.81 3.04
CA LEU A 47 6.62 12.67 4.46
C LEU A 47 7.76 13.18 5.34
N ARG A 48 9.02 12.86 5.00
CA ARG A 48 10.20 13.33 5.76
C ARG A 48 10.29 14.86 5.89
N ILE A 49 9.82 15.61 4.89
CA ILE A 49 9.84 17.08 4.91
C ILE A 49 8.50 17.72 5.33
N THR A 50 7.44 16.91 5.47
CA THR A 50 6.09 17.39 5.83
C THR A 50 5.97 17.53 7.35
N THR A 51 6.14 18.76 7.82
CA THR A 51 6.07 19.12 9.25
C THR A 51 4.65 19.31 9.76
N GLU A 52 3.70 19.52 8.84
CA GLU A 52 2.28 19.77 9.13
C GLU A 52 1.53 18.51 9.60
N ILE A 53 2.09 17.33 9.28
CA ILE A 53 1.66 16.04 9.81
C ILE A 53 2.42 15.79 11.13
N PRO A 54 1.72 15.48 12.24
CA PRO A 54 2.38 15.18 13.52
C PRO A 54 3.33 13.97 13.40
N TYR A 55 4.32 13.89 14.29
CA TYR A 55 5.39 12.89 14.21
C TYR A 55 4.88 11.44 14.19
N ILE A 56 3.94 11.10 15.07
CA ILE A 56 3.42 9.72 15.22
C ILE A 56 2.73 9.21 13.94
N PRO A 57 1.65 9.84 13.44
CA PRO A 57 1.03 9.40 12.18
C PRO A 57 2.02 9.48 11.00
N ARG A 58 2.96 10.44 10.99
CA ARG A 58 3.98 10.53 9.94
C ARG A 58 4.88 9.29 9.91
N ILE A 59 5.38 8.79 11.06
CA ILE A 59 6.22 7.58 11.06
C ILE A 59 5.43 6.32 10.68
N CYS A 60 4.14 6.25 11.02
CA CYS A 60 3.28 5.15 10.58
C CYS A 60 3.05 5.18 9.06
N LEU A 61 2.83 6.36 8.47
CA LEU A 61 2.71 6.53 7.02
C LEU A 61 4.03 6.24 6.28
N ILE A 62 5.19 6.55 6.90
CA ILE A 62 6.49 6.14 6.35
C ILE A 62 6.64 4.62 6.40
N ASN A 63 6.23 3.97 7.50
CA ASN A 63 6.25 2.51 7.61
C ASN A 63 5.37 1.85 6.55
N LEU A 64 4.16 2.38 6.32
CA LEU A 64 3.29 1.97 5.20
C LEU A 64 4.01 2.09 3.85
N GLY A 65 4.64 3.24 3.57
CA GLY A 65 5.39 3.44 2.33
C GLY A 65 6.57 2.49 2.17
N VAL A 66 7.24 2.10 3.25
CA VAL A 66 8.33 1.11 3.20
C VAL A 66 7.80 -0.28 2.85
N ALA A 67 6.67 -0.69 3.45
CA ALA A 67 6.02 -1.95 3.13
C ALA A 67 5.54 -1.99 1.66
N ASP A 68 4.84 -0.95 1.21
CA ASP A 68 4.40 -0.84 -0.18
C ASP A 68 5.57 -0.77 -1.19
N LEU A 69 6.72 -0.19 -0.79
CA LEU A 69 7.93 -0.19 -1.62
C LEU A 69 8.52 -1.60 -1.77
N LEU A 70 8.49 -2.43 -0.72
CA LEU A 70 8.94 -3.82 -0.80
C LEU A 70 8.06 -4.64 -1.74
N VAL A 71 6.74 -4.43 -1.75
CA VAL A 71 5.83 -5.04 -2.75
C VAL A 71 6.31 -4.74 -4.16
N GLY A 72 6.62 -3.47 -4.45
CA GLY A 72 7.11 -3.05 -5.76
C GLY A 72 8.45 -3.69 -6.14
N ILE A 73 9.45 -3.64 -5.26
CA ILE A 73 10.83 -4.06 -5.55
C ILE A 73 11.00 -5.59 -5.57
N ILE A 74 10.38 -6.28 -4.62
CA ILE A 74 10.64 -7.70 -4.37
C ILE A 74 9.62 -8.61 -5.07
N ALA A 75 8.38 -8.13 -5.28
CA ALA A 75 7.33 -8.92 -5.92
C ALA A 75 6.99 -8.41 -7.33
N CYS A 76 6.49 -7.17 -7.46
CA CYS A 76 5.92 -6.70 -8.73
C CYS A 76 6.96 -6.51 -9.85
N LEU A 77 8.13 -5.91 -9.58
CA LEU A 77 9.15 -5.73 -10.61
C LEU A 77 9.76 -7.06 -11.08
N PRO A 78 10.13 -8.02 -10.19
CA PRO A 78 10.58 -9.33 -10.61
C PRO A 78 9.54 -10.11 -11.43
N SER A 79 8.23 -9.87 -11.25
CA SER A 79 7.17 -10.46 -12.07
C SER A 79 7.18 -10.07 -13.55
N LEU A 80 8.00 -9.09 -13.97
CA LEU A 80 8.19 -8.77 -15.39
C LEU A 80 8.81 -9.90 -16.20
N ALA A 81 9.81 -10.61 -15.67
CA ALA A 81 10.42 -11.70 -16.43
C ALA A 81 9.48 -12.91 -16.57
N PRO A 82 8.78 -13.37 -15.52
CA PRO A 82 7.77 -14.42 -15.64
C PRO A 82 6.62 -14.04 -16.57
N SER A 83 6.24 -12.77 -16.69
CA SER A 83 5.18 -12.37 -17.64
C SER A 83 5.59 -12.51 -19.11
N ILE A 84 6.89 -12.60 -19.40
CA ILE A 84 7.42 -12.80 -20.75
C ILE A 84 7.79 -14.26 -20.98
N LEU A 85 8.38 -14.90 -19.97
CA LEU A 85 8.94 -16.25 -20.06
C LEU A 85 7.95 -17.36 -19.68
N ASP A 86 6.78 -16.99 -19.13
CA ASP A 86 5.78 -17.90 -18.58
C ASP A 86 6.29 -18.86 -17.49
N LYS A 87 7.48 -18.59 -16.94
CA LYS A 87 8.13 -19.35 -15.87
C LYS A 87 8.86 -18.43 -14.93
N TRP A 88 9.08 -18.88 -13.69
CA TRP A 88 9.90 -18.15 -12.72
C TRP A 88 11.41 -18.43 -12.96
N PRO A 89 12.20 -17.45 -13.43
CA PRO A 89 13.58 -17.70 -13.83
C PRO A 89 14.59 -17.58 -12.68
N TYR A 90 14.17 -17.12 -11.50
CA TYR A 90 15.07 -16.75 -10.39
C TYR A 90 15.36 -17.87 -9.40
N GLY A 91 14.85 -19.08 -9.67
CA GLY A 91 14.97 -20.24 -8.79
C GLY A 91 14.03 -20.21 -7.57
N ASP A 92 13.92 -21.36 -6.92
CA ASP A 92 12.93 -21.59 -5.85
C ASP A 92 13.20 -20.76 -4.59
N ILE A 93 14.47 -20.53 -4.26
CA ILE A 93 14.86 -19.74 -3.09
C ILE A 93 14.31 -18.32 -3.20
N TRP A 94 14.49 -17.66 -4.36
CA TRP A 94 13.94 -16.33 -4.59
C TRP A 94 12.41 -16.35 -4.63
N CYS A 95 11.81 -17.45 -5.11
CA CYS A 95 10.35 -17.61 -5.10
C CYS A 95 9.79 -17.60 -3.66
N GLN A 96 10.44 -18.33 -2.73
CA GLN A 96 10.06 -18.31 -1.31
C GLN A 96 10.25 -16.91 -0.70
N ILE A 97 11.41 -16.28 -0.91
CA ILE A 97 11.70 -14.94 -0.39
C ILE A 97 10.69 -13.92 -0.91
N SER A 98 10.39 -13.96 -2.21
CA SER A 98 9.41 -13.08 -2.86
C SER A 98 8.03 -13.26 -2.26
N GLY A 99 7.55 -14.51 -2.11
CA GLY A 99 6.24 -14.81 -1.56
C GLY A 99 6.10 -14.39 -0.09
N ILE A 100 7.12 -14.68 0.75
CA ILE A 100 7.15 -14.25 2.15
C ILE A 100 7.14 -12.72 2.23
N SER A 101 8.05 -12.06 1.51
CA SER A 101 8.19 -10.61 1.54
C SER A 101 6.90 -9.91 1.08
N HIS A 102 6.25 -10.45 0.04
CA HIS A 102 4.96 -9.96 -0.45
C HIS A 102 3.87 -10.04 0.62
N GLY A 103 3.68 -11.23 1.21
CA GLY A 103 2.70 -11.45 2.27
C GLY A 103 2.93 -10.54 3.49
N VAL A 104 4.16 -10.49 3.99
CA VAL A 104 4.55 -9.64 5.13
C VAL A 104 4.27 -8.17 4.83
N SER A 105 4.65 -7.70 3.64
CA SER A 105 4.51 -6.29 3.27
C SER A 105 3.04 -5.88 3.21
N ILE A 106 2.18 -6.70 2.60
CA ILE A 106 0.74 -6.43 2.54
C ILE A 106 0.14 -6.35 3.95
N THR A 107 0.48 -7.29 4.84
CA THR A 107 -0.01 -7.28 6.22
C THR A 107 0.46 -6.05 6.99
N VAL A 108 1.74 -5.70 6.88
CA VAL A 108 2.28 -4.50 7.52
C VAL A 108 1.63 -3.23 6.97
N SER A 109 1.33 -3.16 5.68
CA SER A 109 0.60 -2.05 5.08
C SER A 109 -0.79 -1.89 5.71
N ILE A 110 -1.55 -2.98 5.82
CA ILE A 110 -2.90 -2.96 6.42
C ILE A 110 -2.85 -2.56 7.90
N TRP A 111 -1.93 -3.15 8.66
CA TRP A 111 -1.75 -2.85 10.07
C TRP A 111 -1.29 -1.41 10.29
N SER A 112 -0.50 -0.85 9.37
CA SER A 112 -0.12 0.57 9.39
C SER A 112 -1.33 1.49 9.21
N ILE A 113 -2.24 1.17 8.28
CA ILE A 113 -3.51 1.91 8.11
C ILE A 113 -4.33 1.84 9.40
N LEU A 114 -4.48 0.64 9.99
CA LEU A 114 -5.16 0.45 11.26
C LEU A 114 -4.55 1.28 12.39
N LEU A 115 -3.22 1.30 12.50
CA LEU A 115 -2.53 2.07 13.53
C LEU A 115 -2.74 3.58 13.36
N VAL A 116 -2.78 4.08 12.12
CA VAL A 116 -3.11 5.49 11.86
C VAL A 116 -4.57 5.78 12.25
N SER A 117 -5.51 4.86 12.00
CA SER A 117 -6.90 4.97 12.46
C SER A 117 -7.00 5.01 13.99
N ILE A 118 -6.30 4.12 14.69
CA ILE A 118 -6.23 4.08 16.16
C ILE A 118 -5.66 5.39 16.71
N ASP A 119 -4.55 5.88 16.14
CA ASP A 119 -3.95 7.15 16.51
C ASP A 119 -4.95 8.32 16.36
N ARG A 120 -5.69 8.39 15.27
CA ARG A 120 -6.72 9.41 15.07
C ARG A 120 -7.87 9.28 16.06
N TYR A 121 -8.31 8.06 16.36
CA TYR A 121 -9.33 7.82 17.36
C TYR A 121 -8.91 8.37 18.72
N PHE A 122 -7.73 8.01 19.23
CA PHE A 122 -7.27 8.53 20.51
C PHE A 122 -7.08 10.05 20.51
N ALA A 123 -6.59 10.62 19.39
CA ALA A 123 -6.40 12.07 19.27
C ALA A 123 -7.72 12.86 19.31
N ILE A 124 -8.85 12.24 18.93
CA ILE A 124 -10.17 12.88 18.85
C ILE A 124 -11.03 12.53 20.07
N VAL A 125 -11.20 11.23 20.34
CA VAL A 125 -12.11 10.71 21.37
C VAL A 125 -11.53 10.85 22.78
N HIS A 126 -10.21 10.71 22.90
CA HIS A 126 -9.50 10.77 24.18
C HIS A 126 -8.42 11.86 24.16
N ALA A 127 -8.73 13.03 23.59
CA ALA A 127 -7.79 14.12 23.36
C ALA A 127 -6.96 14.50 24.61
N LEU A 128 -7.57 14.56 25.80
CA LEU A 128 -6.89 14.90 27.06
C LEU A 128 -5.87 13.85 27.50
N ARG A 129 -6.13 12.56 27.21
CA ARG A 129 -5.26 11.43 27.57
C ARG A 129 -4.35 11.00 26.41
N TYR A 130 -4.52 11.55 25.22
CA TYR A 130 -3.80 11.14 24.01
C TYR A 130 -2.28 11.10 24.23
N ARG A 131 -1.70 12.16 24.83
CA ARG A 131 -0.25 12.23 25.08
C ARG A 131 0.27 11.20 26.10
N GLN A 132 -0.59 10.72 26.99
CA GLN A 132 -0.25 9.69 27.98
C GLN A 132 -0.39 8.27 27.39
N ILE A 133 -1.35 8.09 26.47
CA ILE A 133 -1.64 6.80 25.84
C ILE A 133 -0.70 6.53 24.66
N VAL A 134 -0.62 7.48 23.72
CA VAL A 134 0.07 7.33 22.44
C VAL A 134 1.44 7.98 22.53
N THR A 135 2.46 7.17 22.81
CA THR A 135 3.85 7.62 22.97
C THR A 135 4.73 7.13 21.82
N ILE A 136 5.79 7.87 21.52
CA ILE A 136 6.75 7.50 20.46
C ILE A 136 7.36 6.11 20.73
N LYS A 137 7.71 5.81 21.99
CA LYS A 137 8.28 4.52 22.38
C LYS A 137 7.30 3.37 22.09
N ARG A 138 6.04 3.50 22.50
CA ARG A 138 5.00 2.49 22.24
C ARG A 138 4.78 2.28 20.75
N ILE A 139 4.72 3.35 19.97
CA ILE A 139 4.53 3.25 18.51
C ILE A 139 5.71 2.54 17.85
N LYS A 140 6.96 2.86 18.20
CA LYS A 140 8.13 2.16 17.65
C LYS A 140 8.13 0.67 17.98
N ILE A 141 7.75 0.30 19.22
CA ILE A 141 7.60 -1.10 19.62
C ILE A 141 6.51 -1.77 18.78
N ILE A 142 5.34 -1.15 18.65
CA ILE A 142 4.24 -1.68 17.84
C ILE A 142 4.73 -1.92 16.41
N LEU A 143 5.36 -0.93 15.76
CA LEU A 143 5.89 -1.07 14.40
C LEU A 143 6.86 -2.25 14.28
N ALA A 144 7.80 -2.39 15.22
CA ALA A 144 8.72 -3.53 15.24
C ALA A 144 7.97 -4.87 15.36
N CYS A 145 6.99 -4.96 16.27
CA CYS A 145 6.15 -6.14 16.42
C CYS A 145 5.36 -6.46 15.14
N MET A 146 4.89 -5.47 14.37
CA MET A 146 4.20 -5.71 13.10
C MET A 146 5.07 -6.49 12.12
N TRP A 147 6.33 -6.08 11.96
CA TRP A 147 7.28 -6.76 11.09
C TRP A 147 7.65 -8.14 11.61
N THR A 148 7.93 -8.27 12.91
CA THR A 148 8.30 -9.56 13.52
C THR A 148 7.17 -10.57 13.41
N VAL A 149 5.95 -10.19 13.81
CA VAL A 149 4.79 -11.07 13.77
C VAL A 149 4.42 -11.41 12.32
N GLY A 150 4.42 -10.43 11.41
CA GLY A 150 4.20 -10.68 9.99
C GLY A 150 5.21 -11.68 9.45
N THR A 151 6.50 -11.44 9.65
CA THR A 151 7.57 -12.33 9.17
C THR A 151 7.40 -13.74 9.72
N LEU A 152 7.17 -13.87 11.03
CA LEU A 152 6.96 -15.19 11.65
C LEU A 152 5.72 -15.90 11.08
N SER A 153 4.64 -15.16 10.84
CA SER A 153 3.39 -15.70 10.30
C SER A 153 3.54 -16.28 8.90
N TYR A 154 4.34 -15.61 8.05
CA TYR A 154 4.56 -16.00 6.66
C TYR A 154 5.79 -16.89 6.44
N SER A 155 6.71 -16.95 7.41
CA SER A 155 7.95 -17.77 7.30
C SER A 155 7.85 -19.12 7.99
N LEU A 156 6.98 -19.29 8.99
CA LEU A 156 6.94 -20.52 9.80
C LEU A 156 6.12 -21.61 9.09
N PRO A 157 6.71 -22.77 8.73
CA PRO A 157 5.92 -23.91 8.31
C PRO A 157 5.09 -24.36 9.52
N LEU A 158 3.78 -24.48 9.34
CA LEU A 158 2.95 -25.06 10.39
C LEU A 158 3.42 -26.49 10.63
N PRO A 159 3.55 -26.94 11.89
CA PRO A 159 4.10 -28.26 12.24
C PRO A 159 3.33 -29.45 11.65
N PHE A 160 2.23 -29.19 10.94
CA PHE A 160 1.35 -30.16 10.27
C PHE A 160 1.49 -30.14 8.72
N ALA A 161 2.38 -29.31 8.16
CA ALA A 161 2.62 -29.23 6.72
C ALA A 161 3.53 -30.38 6.24
N HIS A 162 2.95 -31.46 5.72
CA HIS A 162 3.70 -32.62 5.24
C HIS A 162 4.51 -32.40 3.94
N LYS A 163 4.44 -31.22 3.31
CA LYS A 163 5.23 -30.88 2.10
C LYS A 163 5.82 -29.46 2.20
N PHE A 164 7.11 -29.34 1.86
CA PHE A 164 7.97 -28.15 1.91
C PHE A 164 7.57 -26.97 1.00
N LEU A 165 6.38 -26.96 0.39
CA LEU A 165 6.00 -25.95 -0.60
C LEU A 165 5.02 -24.93 -0.01
N TYR A 166 5.54 -23.91 0.69
CA TYR A 166 4.72 -22.83 1.24
C TYR A 166 4.38 -21.78 0.17
N TYR A 167 5.34 -21.44 -0.69
CA TYR A 167 5.13 -20.55 -1.85
C TYR A 167 5.52 -21.24 -3.15
N ARG A 168 4.81 -20.95 -4.23
CA ARG A 168 5.14 -21.44 -5.56
C ARG A 168 4.80 -20.40 -6.62
N TYR A 169 5.41 -20.54 -7.78
CA TYR A 169 5.03 -19.76 -8.94
C TYR A 169 3.60 -20.13 -9.38
N ILE A 170 2.73 -19.12 -9.48
CA ILE A 170 1.37 -19.26 -10.00
C ILE A 170 1.34 -18.60 -11.38
N ARG A 171 1.09 -19.40 -12.43
CA ARG A 171 1.18 -18.95 -13.83
C ARG A 171 0.15 -17.87 -14.13
N GLU A 172 -1.04 -17.99 -13.57
CA GLU A 172 -2.15 -17.06 -13.75
C GLU A 172 -1.90 -15.69 -13.08
N GLU A 173 -1.01 -15.65 -12.08
CA GLU A 173 -0.66 -14.44 -11.35
C GLU A 173 0.68 -13.83 -11.81
N TYR A 174 1.53 -14.63 -12.48
CA TYR A 174 2.91 -14.32 -12.85
C TYR A 174 3.81 -13.92 -11.66
N MET A 175 3.51 -14.45 -10.48
CA MET A 175 4.28 -14.20 -9.26
C MET A 175 4.35 -15.43 -8.36
N CYS A 176 5.24 -15.39 -7.38
CA CYS A 176 5.30 -16.39 -6.34
C CYS A 176 4.32 -16.06 -5.23
N SER A 177 3.38 -16.97 -4.99
CA SER A 177 2.26 -16.78 -4.07
C SER A 177 2.02 -18.06 -3.26
N ILE A 178 1.25 -17.95 -2.19
CA ILE A 178 1.05 -19.01 -1.19
C ILE A 178 0.26 -20.19 -1.79
N HIS A 179 0.71 -21.42 -1.55
CA HIS A 179 -0.05 -22.60 -1.94
C HIS A 179 -1.11 -22.96 -0.86
N PHE A 180 -2.33 -23.25 -1.31
CA PHE A 180 -3.61 -22.95 -0.65
C PHE A 180 -4.01 -23.74 0.63
N ASP A 181 -3.09 -24.31 1.40
CA ASP A 181 -3.46 -25.08 2.60
C ASP A 181 -3.40 -24.29 3.92
N PHE A 182 -2.67 -23.16 3.97
CA PHE A 182 -2.46 -22.39 5.21
C PHE A 182 -3.00 -20.95 5.20
N LEU A 183 -3.92 -20.69 4.27
CA LEU A 183 -4.44 -19.38 3.93
C LEU A 183 -5.30 -18.71 5.04
N TRP A 184 -5.93 -19.48 5.92
CA TRP A 184 -6.92 -18.96 6.89
C TRP A 184 -6.34 -18.03 7.94
N PHE A 185 -5.17 -18.39 8.48
CA PHE A 185 -4.49 -17.54 9.46
C PHE A 185 -4.10 -16.20 8.81
N CYS A 186 -3.59 -16.24 7.58
CA CYS A 186 -3.19 -15.05 6.83
C CYS A 186 -4.40 -14.18 6.45
N ILE A 187 -5.49 -14.75 5.93
CA ILE A 187 -6.68 -13.97 5.58
C ILE A 187 -7.36 -13.38 6.83
N PHE A 188 -7.45 -14.15 7.93
CA PHE A 188 -8.08 -13.65 9.15
C PHE A 188 -7.28 -12.51 9.80
N THR A 189 -5.96 -12.66 9.90
CA THR A 189 -5.08 -11.67 10.56
C THR A 189 -4.72 -10.48 9.65
N ALA A 190 -4.55 -10.70 8.34
CA ALA A 190 -4.21 -9.64 7.40
C ALA A 190 -5.44 -8.89 6.91
N VAL A 191 -6.59 -9.55 6.72
CA VAL A 191 -7.76 -8.94 6.05
C VAL A 191 -8.90 -8.74 7.04
N TYR A 192 -9.52 -9.79 7.57
CA TYR A 192 -10.77 -9.61 8.33
C TYR A 192 -10.61 -8.81 9.64
N MET A 193 -9.58 -9.09 10.45
CA MET A 193 -9.41 -8.38 11.72
C MET A 193 -9.19 -6.86 11.53
N PRO A 194 -8.31 -6.40 10.62
CA PRO A 194 -8.16 -4.97 10.35
C PRO A 194 -9.40 -4.31 9.77
N ILE A 195 -10.21 -5.04 9.01
CA ILE A 195 -11.44 -4.56 8.39
C ILE A 195 -12.50 -4.20 9.44
N PHE A 196 -12.80 -5.15 10.32
CA PHE A 196 -13.82 -4.96 11.34
C PHE A 196 -13.38 -3.92 12.37
N SER A 197 -12.10 -3.98 12.77
CA SER A 197 -11.53 -3.00 13.70
C SER A 197 -11.48 -1.59 13.11
N ASN A 198 -11.01 -1.39 11.87
CA ASN A 198 -11.03 -0.07 11.23
C ASN A 198 -12.44 0.48 11.09
N THR A 199 -13.41 -0.34 10.68
CA THR A 199 -14.80 0.08 10.54
C THR A 199 -15.37 0.56 11.89
N GLY A 200 -15.16 -0.22 12.96
CA GLY A 200 -15.57 0.18 14.31
C GLY A 200 -14.89 1.46 14.79
N ILE A 201 -13.57 1.60 14.55
CA ILE A 201 -12.79 2.80 14.89
C ILE A 201 -13.30 4.02 14.12
N PHE A 202 -13.62 3.90 12.83
CA PHE A 202 -14.13 5.01 12.04
C PHE A 202 -15.52 5.43 12.47
N ILE A 203 -16.43 4.47 12.72
CA ILE A 203 -17.78 4.76 13.20
C ILE A 203 -17.73 5.49 14.54
N THR A 204 -16.94 4.98 15.49
CA THR A 204 -16.80 5.59 16.81
C THR A 204 -16.16 6.98 16.73
N THR A 205 -15.09 7.14 15.96
CA THR A 205 -14.46 8.44 15.72
C THR A 205 -15.44 9.43 15.08
N PHE A 206 -16.18 9.00 14.07
CA PHE A 206 -17.16 9.84 13.38
C PHE A 206 -18.29 10.29 14.32
N ARG A 207 -18.85 9.37 15.11
CA ARG A 207 -19.86 9.69 16.13
C ARG A 207 -19.34 10.70 17.14
N SER A 208 -18.11 10.54 17.62
CA SER A 208 -17.50 11.50 18.56
C SER A 208 -17.29 12.88 17.91
N VAL A 209 -16.85 12.95 16.64
CA VAL A 209 -16.74 14.21 15.90
C VAL A 209 -18.09 14.90 15.74
N MET A 210 -19.15 14.15 15.42
CA MET A 210 -20.50 14.69 15.26
C MET A 210 -21.07 15.22 16.57
N LYS A 211 -20.84 14.52 17.69
CA LYS A 211 -21.21 15.01 19.03
C LYS A 211 -20.50 16.31 19.38
N LEU A 212 -19.18 16.38 19.16
CA LEU A 212 -18.40 17.61 19.38
C LEU A 212 -18.90 18.79 18.53
N ARG A 213 -19.33 18.53 17.29
CA ARG A 213 -19.95 19.54 16.43
C ARG A 213 -21.27 20.06 16.98
N GLN A 214 -22.13 19.17 17.48
CA GLN A 214 -23.42 19.56 18.06
C GLN A 214 -23.22 20.40 19.31
N THR A 215 -22.39 19.96 20.26
CA THR A 215 -22.10 20.74 21.49
C THR A 215 -21.54 22.12 21.15
N LYS A 216 -20.73 22.26 20.09
CA LYS A 216 -20.21 23.55 19.65
C LYS A 216 -21.26 24.45 18.99
N LYS A 217 -22.21 23.89 18.23
CA LYS A 217 -23.33 24.67 17.66
C LYS A 217 -24.19 25.30 18.76
N LEU A 218 -24.32 24.64 19.92
CA LEU A 218 -25.06 25.18 21.07
C LEU A 218 -24.24 26.15 21.94
N GLY A 219 -22.90 26.06 21.95
CA GLY A 219 -22.04 26.73 22.93
C GLY A 219 -21.38 28.06 22.50
N GLY A 220 -21.75 28.65 21.36
CA GLY A 220 -21.15 29.90 20.89
C GLY A 220 -19.74 29.74 20.31
N GLU A 221 -19.41 30.56 19.31
CA GLU A 221 -18.29 30.32 18.40
C GLU A 221 -16.93 30.77 18.95
N SER A 222 -16.04 29.82 19.27
CA SER A 222 -14.59 30.07 19.28
C SER A 222 -13.97 29.58 17.96
N SER A 223 -13.44 30.51 17.15
CA SER A 223 -12.91 30.27 15.79
C SER A 223 -11.78 29.23 15.77
N VAL A 224 -10.91 29.25 16.78
CA VAL A 224 -9.75 28.36 16.96
C VAL A 224 -10.18 26.89 17.07
N HIS A 225 -11.20 26.58 17.87
CA HIS A 225 -11.72 25.22 18.02
C HIS A 225 -12.44 24.73 16.75
N GLY A 226 -13.03 25.64 15.95
CA GLY A 226 -13.69 25.31 14.69
C GLY A 226 -12.71 24.89 13.59
N ALA A 227 -11.59 25.60 13.48
CA ALA A 227 -10.52 25.25 12.55
C ALA A 227 -9.89 23.88 12.88
N SER A 228 -9.65 23.59 14.15
CA SER A 228 -9.14 22.28 14.61
C SER A 228 -10.08 21.13 14.25
N LEU A 229 -11.39 21.31 14.44
CA LEU A 229 -12.40 20.30 14.11
C LEU A 229 -12.51 20.05 12.60
N LYS A 230 -12.46 21.11 11.77
CA LYS A 230 -12.40 20.98 10.30
C LYS A 230 -11.16 20.21 9.85
N LYS A 231 -9.98 20.50 10.45
CA LYS A 231 -8.73 19.79 10.18
C LYS A 231 -8.81 18.30 10.55
N ASN A 232 -9.34 17.99 11.73
CA ASN A 232 -9.53 16.61 12.21
C ASN A 232 -10.48 15.83 11.29
N MET A 233 -11.58 16.46 10.87
CA MET A 233 -12.55 15.81 9.99
C MET A 233 -12.01 15.52 8.60
N LYS A 234 -11.16 16.41 8.06
CA LYS A 234 -10.44 16.18 6.80
C LYS A 234 -9.48 14.99 6.93
N ALA A 235 -8.77 14.87 8.06
CA ALA A 235 -7.89 13.73 8.33
C ALA A 235 -8.68 12.41 8.45
N VAL A 236 -9.81 12.41 9.18
CA VAL A 236 -10.68 11.22 9.28
C VAL A 236 -11.23 10.80 7.92
N LYS A 237 -11.72 11.75 7.10
CA LYS A 237 -12.18 11.47 5.74
C LYS A 237 -11.10 10.81 4.90
N MET A 238 -9.86 11.28 4.98
CA MET A 238 -8.72 10.69 4.26
C MET A 238 -8.48 9.23 4.66
N LEU A 239 -8.55 8.90 5.96
CA LEU A 239 -8.34 7.53 6.43
C LEU A 239 -9.48 6.61 6.07
N VAL A 240 -10.72 7.08 6.14
CA VAL A 240 -11.90 6.32 5.69
C VAL A 240 -11.77 6.00 4.19
N ILE A 241 -11.40 6.98 3.36
CA ILE A 241 -11.19 6.76 1.93
C ILE A 241 -10.06 5.76 1.71
N THR A 242 -8.91 5.94 2.38
CA THR A 242 -7.76 5.03 2.25
C THR A 242 -8.14 3.60 2.62
N ALA A 243 -8.87 3.42 3.70
CA ALA A 243 -9.37 2.11 4.11
C ALA A 243 -10.32 1.54 3.05
N ILE A 244 -11.39 2.25 2.67
CA ILE A 244 -12.36 1.78 1.65
C ILE A 244 -11.64 1.39 0.34
N THR A 245 -10.65 2.17 -0.09
CA THR A 245 -9.85 1.83 -1.26
C THR A 245 -9.10 0.50 -1.11
N PHE A 246 -8.47 0.28 0.04
CA PHE A 246 -7.84 -1.01 0.34
C PHE A 246 -8.83 -2.18 0.13
N PHE A 247 -10.04 -2.07 0.70
CA PHE A 247 -11.08 -3.09 0.54
C PHE A 247 -11.49 -3.31 -0.91
N MET A 248 -11.78 -2.24 -1.64
CA MET A 248 -12.27 -2.34 -3.01
C MET A 248 -11.27 -3.05 -3.91
N PHE A 249 -9.97 -2.86 -3.67
CA PHE A 249 -8.91 -3.42 -4.48
C PHE A 249 -8.62 -4.88 -4.11
N TRP A 250 -8.71 -5.23 -2.82
CA TRP A 250 -8.43 -6.58 -2.34
C TRP A 250 -9.62 -7.53 -2.37
N CYS A 251 -10.85 -7.02 -2.22
CA CYS A 251 -12.06 -7.83 -2.12
C CYS A 251 -12.25 -8.81 -3.30
N PRO A 252 -12.08 -8.41 -4.58
CA PRO A 252 -12.24 -9.33 -5.71
C PRO A 252 -11.30 -10.54 -5.63
N TYR A 253 -10.02 -10.30 -5.32
CA TYR A 253 -9.02 -11.35 -5.19
C TYR A 253 -9.31 -12.28 -4.00
N ILE A 254 -9.62 -11.71 -2.83
CA ILE A 254 -9.95 -12.49 -1.64
C ILE A 254 -11.21 -13.33 -1.85
N PHE A 255 -12.22 -12.79 -2.53
CA PHE A 255 -13.44 -13.53 -2.86
C PHE A 255 -13.16 -14.69 -3.82
N ASN A 256 -12.38 -14.44 -4.88
CA ASN A 256 -11.97 -15.51 -5.80
C ASN A 256 -11.22 -16.63 -5.08
N VAL A 257 -10.27 -16.26 -4.23
CA VAL A 257 -9.50 -17.19 -3.40
C VAL A 257 -10.43 -18.00 -2.47
N PHE A 258 -11.42 -17.35 -1.86
CA PHE A 258 -12.41 -17.99 -1.00
C PHE A 258 -13.24 -19.04 -1.76
N ILE A 259 -13.74 -18.68 -2.94
CA ILE A 259 -14.55 -19.57 -3.78
C ILE A 259 -13.73 -20.78 -4.26
N ASN A 260 -12.50 -20.58 -4.72
CA ASN A 260 -11.63 -21.66 -5.18
C ASN A 260 -11.29 -22.67 -4.07
N LYS A 261 -11.25 -22.24 -2.81
CA LYS A 261 -10.94 -23.13 -1.68
C LYS A 261 -12.16 -23.88 -1.13
N PHE A 262 -13.32 -23.23 -1.06
CA PHE A 262 -14.48 -23.77 -0.35
C PHE A 262 -15.63 -24.24 -1.23
N SER A 263 -15.68 -23.84 -2.50
CA SER A 263 -16.68 -24.39 -3.40
C SER A 263 -16.28 -25.82 -3.77
N PRO A 264 -17.15 -26.83 -3.61
CA PRO A 264 -16.89 -28.18 -4.11
C PRO A 264 -16.68 -28.21 -5.62
N ASN A 265 -17.33 -27.29 -6.33
CA ASN A 265 -17.22 -27.09 -7.78
C ASN A 265 -16.96 -25.59 -8.03
N PRO A 266 -15.72 -25.10 -7.91
CA PRO A 266 -15.43 -23.71 -8.18
C PRO A 266 -15.64 -23.41 -9.68
N PRO A 267 -16.15 -22.22 -10.03
CA PRO A 267 -16.31 -21.84 -11.43
C PRO A 267 -14.94 -21.80 -12.12
N SER A 268 -14.88 -22.37 -13.34
CA SER A 268 -13.70 -22.28 -14.20
C SER A 268 -13.60 -20.88 -14.81
N LEU A 269 -12.89 -19.99 -14.11
CA LEU A 269 -12.65 -18.64 -14.61
C LEU A 269 -11.54 -18.65 -15.68
N PRO A 270 -11.68 -17.86 -16.76
CA PRO A 270 -10.58 -17.62 -17.70
C PRO A 270 -9.34 -17.06 -16.96
N PRO A 271 -8.10 -17.44 -17.32
CA PRO A 271 -6.87 -17.02 -16.62
C PRO A 271 -6.70 -15.50 -16.46
N ILE A 272 -7.27 -14.71 -17.37
CA ILE A 272 -7.26 -13.25 -17.30
C ILE A 272 -8.00 -12.69 -16.08
N VAL A 273 -8.99 -13.41 -15.54
CA VAL A 273 -9.79 -12.95 -14.39
C VAL A 273 -8.97 -12.95 -13.08
N PRO A 274 -8.38 -14.08 -12.63
CA PRO A 274 -7.51 -14.07 -11.44
C PRO A 274 -6.30 -13.16 -11.63
N PHE A 275 -5.76 -13.06 -12.86
CA PHE A 275 -4.73 -12.08 -13.21
C PHE A 275 -5.17 -10.64 -12.89
N ILE A 276 -6.32 -10.19 -13.42
CA ILE A 276 -6.80 -8.82 -13.16
C ILE A 276 -7.06 -8.61 -11.66
N MET A 277 -7.63 -9.61 -10.97
CA MET A 277 -7.92 -9.50 -9.54
C MET A 277 -6.66 -9.32 -8.69
N VAL A 278 -5.60 -10.11 -8.92
CA VAL A 278 -4.36 -10.01 -8.14
C VAL A 278 -3.60 -8.71 -8.44
N TRP A 279 -3.56 -8.30 -9.71
CA TRP A 279 -2.87 -7.06 -10.10
C TRP A 279 -3.65 -5.81 -9.70
N LEU A 280 -4.98 -5.87 -9.66
CA LEU A 280 -5.80 -4.86 -9.01
C LEU A 280 -5.50 -4.78 -7.52
N ALA A 281 -5.42 -5.90 -6.80
CA ALA A 281 -5.07 -5.91 -5.38
C ALA A 281 -3.68 -5.30 -5.13
N ASN A 282 -2.67 -5.65 -5.94
CA ASN A 282 -1.31 -5.11 -5.84
C ASN A 282 -1.23 -3.61 -6.17
N SER A 283 -2.08 -3.11 -7.07
CA SER A 283 -2.11 -1.68 -7.42
C SER A 283 -2.45 -0.78 -6.23
N ASN A 284 -3.11 -1.32 -5.19
CA ASN A 284 -3.41 -0.60 -3.96
C ASN A 284 -2.16 0.06 -3.34
N SER A 285 -1.00 -0.60 -3.45
CA SER A 285 0.27 -0.12 -2.88
C SER A 285 0.73 1.23 -3.45
N PHE A 286 0.39 1.61 -4.69
CA PHE A 286 0.68 2.97 -5.19
C PHE A 286 -0.48 3.96 -4.96
N VAL A 287 -1.71 3.46 -4.87
CA VAL A 287 -2.91 4.29 -4.73
C VAL A 287 -2.93 5.05 -3.40
N ASN A 288 -2.35 4.50 -2.34
CA ASN A 288 -2.20 5.17 -1.04
C ASN A 288 -1.56 6.57 -1.17
N VAL A 289 -0.49 6.69 -1.96
CA VAL A 289 0.20 7.97 -2.17
C VAL A 289 -0.60 8.91 -3.06
N ILE A 290 -1.29 8.38 -4.08
CA ILE A 290 -2.20 9.17 -4.93
C ILE A 290 -3.31 9.80 -4.08
N ILE A 291 -3.89 9.03 -3.16
CA ILE A 291 -4.89 9.54 -2.20
C ILE A 291 -4.31 10.70 -1.38
N TYR A 292 -3.07 10.59 -0.89
CA TYR A 292 -2.43 11.67 -0.13
C TYR A 292 -2.18 12.92 -0.98
N LEU A 293 -1.78 12.75 -2.25
CA LEU A 293 -1.58 13.86 -3.19
C LEU A 293 -2.88 14.62 -3.49
N ILE A 294 -4.00 13.90 -3.61
CA ILE A 294 -5.32 14.49 -3.88
C ILE A 294 -5.89 15.15 -2.62
N LEU A 295 -5.82 14.47 -1.47
CA LEU A 295 -6.56 14.86 -0.27
C LEU A 295 -5.77 15.77 0.70
N TYR A 296 -4.43 15.79 0.66
CA TYR A 296 -3.61 16.58 1.59
C TYR A 296 -2.84 17.70 0.86
N PRO A 297 -3.33 18.97 0.89
CA PRO A 297 -2.71 20.08 0.17
C PRO A 297 -1.24 20.33 0.53
N HIS A 298 -0.87 20.14 1.81
CA HIS A 298 0.53 20.26 2.23
C HIS A 298 1.39 19.12 1.67
N PHE A 299 0.83 17.91 1.49
CA PHE A 299 1.53 16.79 0.86
C PHE A 299 1.82 17.15 -0.59
N ARG A 300 0.81 17.61 -1.32
CA ARG A 300 0.92 18.05 -2.71
C ARG A 300 1.97 19.16 -2.89
N LYS A 301 1.95 20.17 -2.02
CA LYS A 301 2.95 21.25 -2.04
C LYS A 301 4.37 20.71 -1.80
N ASN A 302 4.54 19.84 -0.80
CA ASN A 302 5.83 19.24 -0.50
C ASN A 302 6.28 18.24 -1.59
N ALA A 303 5.37 17.56 -2.27
CA ALA A 303 5.65 16.71 -3.43
C ALA A 303 6.23 17.51 -4.58
N LEU A 304 5.67 18.68 -4.90
CA LEU A 304 6.24 19.58 -5.90
C LEU A 304 7.66 20.01 -5.52
N ILE A 305 7.91 20.36 -4.25
CA ILE A 305 9.25 20.71 -3.75
C ILE A 305 10.23 19.54 -3.94
N VAL A 306 9.80 18.31 -3.64
CA VAL A 306 10.63 17.11 -3.81
C VAL A 306 10.96 16.89 -5.29
N LEU A 307 9.97 16.94 -6.17
CA LEU A 307 10.16 16.73 -7.61
C LEU A 307 11.09 17.79 -8.23
N ILE A 308 10.95 19.06 -7.84
CA ILE A 308 11.86 20.14 -8.27
C ILE A 308 13.28 19.92 -7.74
N SER A 309 13.43 19.35 -6.54
CA SER A 309 14.76 19.08 -5.98
C SER A 309 15.44 17.92 -6.70
N PHE A 310 14.68 16.87 -7.03
CA PHE A 310 15.16 15.72 -7.82
C PHE A 310 15.56 16.13 -9.23
N SER A 311 14.79 17.01 -9.90
CA SER A 311 15.17 17.52 -11.22
C SER A 311 16.45 18.38 -11.21
N LYS A 312 16.85 18.89 -10.04
CA LYS A 312 18.12 19.59 -9.80
C LYS A 312 19.24 18.68 -9.27
N GLY A 313 19.06 17.36 -9.29
CA GLY A 313 20.05 16.37 -8.83
C GLY A 313 20.22 16.26 -7.31
N ARG A 314 19.36 16.90 -6.50
CA ARG A 314 19.46 16.83 -5.03
C ARG A 314 18.73 15.60 -4.51
N CYS A 315 19.46 14.56 -4.13
CA CYS A 315 18.88 13.30 -3.61
C CYS A 315 18.28 13.43 -2.20
N CYS A 316 18.69 14.44 -1.41
CA CYS A 316 18.23 14.64 -0.03
C CYS A 316 17.90 16.12 0.21
N ILE A 317 16.73 16.40 0.79
CA ILE A 317 16.25 17.75 1.08
C ILE A 317 16.38 18.00 2.58
N LYS A 318 17.30 18.88 2.97
CA LYS A 318 17.40 19.39 4.34
C LYS A 318 16.28 20.40 4.60
N LYS A 319 15.97 20.64 5.88
CA LYS A 319 15.00 21.69 6.26
C LYS A 319 15.37 23.08 5.73
N SER A 320 16.67 23.37 5.59
CA SER A 320 17.20 24.58 4.95
C SER A 320 16.74 24.70 3.49
N ASP A 321 16.81 23.61 2.75
CA ASP A 321 16.53 23.56 1.31
C ASP A 321 15.03 23.75 1.05
N LYS A 322 14.17 23.24 1.94
CA LYS A 322 12.73 23.52 1.90
C LYS A 322 12.44 25.02 2.05
N LYS A 323 13.16 25.72 2.94
CA LYS A 323 12.98 27.16 3.18
C LYS A 323 13.45 27.98 1.98
N GLU A 324 14.60 27.63 1.41
CA GLU A 324 15.15 28.23 0.17
C GLU A 324 14.19 28.08 -1.02
N ILE A 325 13.68 26.86 -1.27
CA ILE A 325 12.75 26.61 -2.39
C ILE A 325 11.42 27.35 -2.19
N LEU A 326 10.90 27.40 -0.97
CA LEU A 326 9.68 28.16 -0.67
C LEU A 326 9.87 29.67 -0.92
N ASN A 327 11.03 30.22 -0.58
CA ASN A 327 11.36 31.62 -0.87
C ASN A 327 11.48 31.88 -2.38
N ASN A 328 12.07 30.94 -3.13
CA ASN A 328 12.18 31.02 -4.60
C ASN A 328 10.82 30.89 -5.32
N ILE A 329 9.90 30.08 -4.79
CA ILE A 329 8.53 30.00 -5.30
C ILE A 329 7.76 31.28 -4.97
N SER A 330 7.90 31.79 -3.75
CA SER A 330 7.22 33.02 -3.32
C SER A 330 7.67 34.23 -4.13
N SER A 331 8.97 34.37 -4.39
CA SER A 331 9.54 35.46 -5.20
C SER A 331 9.13 35.42 -6.67
N LYS A 332 8.95 34.21 -7.25
CA LYS A 332 8.41 34.04 -8.60
C LYS A 332 6.92 34.36 -8.71
N VAL A 333 6.14 34.11 -7.65
CA VAL A 333 4.70 34.41 -7.60
C VAL A 333 4.44 35.90 -7.34
N SER A 334 5.32 36.60 -6.62
CA SER A 334 5.17 38.03 -6.35
C SER A 334 5.53 38.96 -7.53
N GLY A 335 6.05 38.42 -8.64
CA GLY A 335 6.55 39.23 -9.76
C GLY A 335 7.71 40.16 -9.37
N PRO A 336 8.41 40.79 -10.32
CA PRO A 336 9.28 41.90 -10.00
C PRO A 336 8.41 43.05 -9.49
N GLN A 337 8.64 43.51 -8.26
CA GLN A 337 8.15 44.83 -7.85
C GLN A 337 8.84 45.84 -8.76
N THR A 338 8.13 46.33 -9.77
CA THR A 338 8.50 47.54 -10.49
C THR A 338 8.50 48.67 -9.47
N SER A 339 9.70 49.04 -9.04
CA SER A 339 9.96 50.32 -8.40
C SER A 339 9.69 51.41 -9.43
N GLU A 340 8.44 51.85 -9.56
CA GLU A 340 8.16 53.19 -10.04
C GLU A 340 8.61 54.17 -8.96
N SER A 341 9.87 54.59 -9.10
CA SER A 341 10.40 55.77 -8.45
C SER A 341 9.54 56.96 -8.89
N MET A 342 8.92 57.63 -7.92
CA MET A 342 8.60 59.05 -8.01
C MET A 342 9.82 59.80 -8.56
N ASN A 343 9.65 60.41 -9.73
CA ASN A 343 10.32 61.62 -10.16
C ASN A 343 9.37 62.38 -11.08
#